data_AF-A0AAW2NKX6-F1
#
_entry.id   AF-A0AAW2NKX6-F1
#
_cell.length_a   1.000
_cell.length_b   1.000
_cell.length_c   1.000
_cell.angle_alpha   90.00
_cell.angle_beta   90.00
_cell.angle_gamma   90.00
#
_symmetry.space_group_name_H-M   'P 1'
#
loop_
_entity.id
_entity.type
_entity.pdbx_description
1 polymer ?
#
loop_
_entity_poly.entity_id
_entity_poly.type
_entity_poly.pdbx_seq_one_letter_code
_entity_poly.pdbx_strand_id
1 'polypeptide(L)'
;MEGKAVNVIKFSAKGLNLLSGQLTIDASFKIATESRVDISYNKSVITPEQLMNVFRKNYDLLLGIFNPEGWLEITYVDNSLRIGRDDKGNMFILERLEDDKP
;
A
#
# COMPACT_ATOMS: atom_id res chain seq x y z
N MET A 1 20.09 -7.13 -3.42
CA MET A 1 19.63 -6.15 -4.43
C MET A 1 18.48 -5.38 -3.81
N GLU A 2 18.50 -4.05 -3.88
CA GLU A 2 17.42 -3.18 -3.40
C GLU A 2 16.51 -2.82 -4.59
N GLY A 3 15.20 -3.01 -4.43
CA GLY A 3 14.19 -2.72 -5.43
C GLY A 3 13.30 -1.55 -5.01
N LYS A 4 12.56 -0.98 -5.97
CA LYS A 4 11.59 0.09 -5.70
C LYS A 4 10.17 -0.47 -5.68
N ALA A 5 9.37 -0.07 -4.70
CA ALA A 5 7.94 -0.32 -4.63
C ALA A 5 7.18 1.01 -4.69
N VAL A 6 6.15 1.07 -5.54
CA VAL A 6 5.23 2.22 -5.62
C VAL A 6 3.81 1.67 -5.51
N ASN A 7 3.08 2.11 -4.49
CA ASN A 7 1.67 1.77 -4.33
C ASN A 7 0.82 3.03 -4.48
N VAL A 8 -0.25 2.94 -5.28
CA VAL A 8 -1.19 4.04 -5.50
C VAL A 8 -2.56 3.60 -5.04
N ILE A 9 -3.04 4.21 -3.97
CA ILE A 9 -4.34 3.92 -3.37
C ILE A 9 -5.29 5.05 -3.78
N LYS A 10 -6.24 4.73 -4.65
CA LYS A 10 -7.33 5.66 -5.00
C LYS A 10 -8.45 5.52 -3.97
N PHE A 11 -8.93 6.64 -3.45
CA PHE A 11 -10.02 6.65 -2.48
C PHE A 11 -11.09 7.67 -2.86
N SER A 12 -12.31 7.43 -2.39
CA SER A 12 -13.40 8.41 -2.42
C SER A 12 -14.07 8.45 -1.06
N ALA A 13 -14.16 9.63 -0.47
CA ALA A 13 -14.78 9.82 0.84
C ALA A 13 -16.12 10.52 0.67
N LYS A 14 -17.10 9.80 0.10
CA LYS A 14 -18.45 10.33 -0.18
C LYS A 14 -19.14 10.89 1.07
N GLY A 15 -18.86 10.33 2.25
CA GLY A 15 -19.42 10.79 3.53
C GLY A 15 -18.75 12.03 4.13
N LEU A 16 -17.65 12.52 3.56
CA LEU A 16 -16.91 13.70 4.05
C LEU A 16 -17.02 14.90 3.10
N ASN A 17 -17.91 14.86 2.10
CA ASN A 17 -17.95 15.82 0.98
C ASN A 17 -16.58 16.00 0.29
N LEU A 18 -15.67 15.02 0.45
CA LEU A 18 -14.32 15.09 -0.11
C LEU A 18 -14.33 14.53 -1.52
N LEU A 19 -13.73 15.30 -2.42
CA LEU A 19 -13.40 14.88 -3.77
C LEU A 19 -12.56 13.59 -3.72
N SER A 20 -12.72 12.72 -4.72
CA SER A 20 -11.86 11.56 -4.91
C SER A 20 -10.39 11.98 -4.95
N GLY A 21 -9.52 11.17 -4.36
CA GLY A 21 -8.09 11.42 -4.34
C GLY A 21 -7.29 10.15 -4.46
N GLN A 22 -5.98 10.31 -4.43
CA GLN A 22 -5.04 9.19 -4.35
C GLN A 22 -3.95 9.47 -3.32
N LEU A 23 -3.55 8.41 -2.61
CA LEU A 23 -2.35 8.35 -1.78
C LEU A 23 -1.33 7.50 -2.52
N THR A 24 -0.21 8.12 -2.91
CA THR A 24 0.93 7.42 -3.50
C THR A 24 1.99 7.21 -2.43
N ILE A 25 2.49 5.99 -2.30
CA ILE A 25 3.52 5.61 -1.36
C ILE A 25 4.72 5.11 -2.14
N ASP A 26 5.85 5.79 -1.97
CA ASP A 26 7.15 5.39 -2.48
C ASP A 26 7.90 4.67 -1.35
N ALA A 27 8.31 3.43 -1.61
CA ALA A 27 9.11 2.61 -0.71
C ALA A 27 10.24 1.92 -1.48
N SER A 28 11.27 1.46 -0.76
CA SER A 28 12.22 0.48 -1.27
C SER A 28 12.02 -0.85 -0.56
N PHE A 29 12.48 -1.92 -1.18
CA PHE A 29 12.45 -3.23 -0.57
C PHE A 29 13.73 -4.00 -0.82
N LYS A 30 14.04 -4.91 0.09
CA LYS A 30 15.15 -5.85 -0.03
C LYS A 30 14.64 -7.26 0.23
N ILE A 31 15.01 -8.20 -0.64
CA ILE A 31 14.71 -9.62 -0.42
C ILE A 31 15.48 -10.08 0.82
N ALA A 32 14.76 -10.49 1.86
CA ALA A 32 15.32 -11.03 3.09
C ALA A 32 15.39 -12.56 3.02
N THR A 33 14.32 -13.20 2.53
CA THR A 33 14.21 -14.65 2.31
C THR A 33 13.39 -14.93 1.04
N GLU A 34 13.18 -16.20 0.71
CA GLU A 34 12.31 -16.58 -0.44
C GLU A 34 10.87 -16.08 -0.29
N SER A 35 10.37 -15.95 0.93
CA SER A 35 9.01 -15.51 1.23
C SER A 35 8.93 -14.12 1.88
N ARG A 36 10.06 -13.49 2.25
CA ARG A 36 10.05 -12.21 2.98
C ARG A 36 10.84 -11.13 2.27
N VAL A 37 10.26 -9.94 2.26
CA VAL A 37 10.94 -8.69 1.90
C VAL A 37 10.96 -7.75 3.09
N ASP A 38 12.10 -7.10 3.32
CA ASP A 38 12.19 -5.93 4.18
C ASP A 38 11.76 -4.72 3.34
N ILE A 39 10.99 -3.80 3.93
CA ILE A 39 10.44 -2.63 3.27
C ILE A 39 10.84 -1.39 4.06
N SER A 40 11.34 -0.39 3.34
CA SER A 40 11.67 0.92 3.89
C SER A 40 10.82 1.99 3.24
N TYR A 41 10.11 2.75 4.06
CA TYR A 41 9.32 3.90 3.64
C TYR A 41 10.24 5.05 3.22
N ASN A 42 9.97 5.64 2.05
CA ASN A 42 10.70 6.81 1.59
C ASN A 42 9.85 8.08 1.71
N LYS A 43 8.68 8.10 1.08
CA LYS A 43 7.76 9.25 1.11
C LYS A 43 6.36 8.85 0.67
N SER A 44 5.38 9.69 1.01
CA SER A 44 4.04 9.61 0.47
C SER A 44 3.51 10.95 0.00
N VAL A 45 2.64 10.92 -1.02
CA VAL A 45 2.03 12.11 -1.62
C VAL A 45 0.53 11.87 -1.76
N ILE A 46 -0.26 12.85 -1.34
CA ILE A 46 -1.71 12.87 -1.55
C ILE A 46 -2.03 13.81 -2.72
N THR A 47 -2.90 13.37 -3.62
CA THR A 47 -3.35 14.17 -4.78
C THR A 47 -4.89 14.18 -4.84
N PRO A 48 -5.52 15.34 -5.12
CA PRO A 48 -4.89 16.63 -5.36
C PRO A 48 -4.43 17.33 -4.06
N GLU A 49 -3.49 18.27 -4.16
CA GLU A 49 -2.81 18.89 -3.00
C GLU A 49 -3.79 19.53 -1.99
N GLN A 50 -4.94 20.00 -2.45
CA GLN A 50 -5.99 20.57 -1.59
C GLN A 50 -6.48 19.56 -0.52
N LEU A 51 -6.45 18.26 -0.84
CA LEU A 51 -6.79 17.21 0.13
C LEU A 51 -5.76 17.08 1.24
N MET A 52 -4.51 17.50 1.02
CA MET A 52 -3.43 17.41 2.01
C MET A 52 -3.80 18.09 3.32
N ASN A 53 -4.51 19.23 3.28
CA ASN A 53 -4.91 19.94 4.50
C ASN A 53 -5.95 19.19 5.34
N VAL A 54 -6.80 18.38 4.70
CA VAL A 54 -7.79 17.53 5.38
C VAL A 54 -7.08 16.30 5.99
N PHE A 55 -6.15 15.73 5.24
CA PHE A 55 -5.42 14.55 5.67
C PHE A 55 -4.34 14.84 6.70
N ARG A 56 -3.71 16.02 6.71
CA ARG A 56 -2.73 16.42 7.73
C ARG A 56 -3.24 16.23 9.15
N LYS A 57 -4.54 16.48 9.41
CA LYS A 57 -5.15 16.27 10.73
C LYS A 57 -5.34 14.79 11.11
N ASN A 58 -5.35 13.90 10.13
CA ASN A 58 -5.58 12.46 10.28
C ASN A 58 -4.41 11.65 9.68
N TYR A 59 -3.24 12.27 9.55
CA TYR A 59 -2.13 11.73 8.75
C TYR A 59 -1.56 10.48 9.41
N ASP A 60 -1.46 10.50 10.74
CA ASP A 60 -1.02 9.36 11.53
C ASP A 60 -2.00 8.18 11.44
N LEU A 61 -3.31 8.43 11.29
CA LEU A 61 -4.29 7.37 11.06
C LEU A 61 -4.10 6.73 9.69
N LEU A 62 -3.88 7.53 8.64
CA LEU A 62 -3.60 7.00 7.30
C LEU A 62 -2.25 6.27 7.24
N LEU A 63 -1.21 6.84 7.82
CA LEU A 63 0.08 6.16 7.93
C LEU A 63 -0.06 4.90 8.80
N GLY A 64 -0.86 4.89 9.86
CA GLY A 64 -1.13 3.66 10.61
C GLY A 64 -1.71 2.53 9.76
N ILE A 65 -2.51 2.87 8.73
CA ILE A 65 -3.12 1.91 7.80
C ILE A 65 -2.15 1.54 6.67
N PHE A 66 -1.32 2.50 6.22
CA PHE A 66 -0.54 2.36 4.99
C PHE A 66 0.98 2.45 5.15
N ASN A 67 1.49 2.57 6.37
CA ASN A 67 2.93 2.65 6.66
C ASN A 67 3.58 1.33 6.24
N PRO A 68 4.35 1.32 5.15
CA PRO A 68 4.89 0.10 4.61
C PRO A 68 6.19 -0.32 5.33
N GLU A 69 6.72 0.49 6.25
CA GLU A 69 7.98 0.22 6.97
C GLU A 69 7.91 -1.11 7.72
N GLY A 70 8.95 -1.93 7.64
CA GLY A 70 9.02 -3.21 8.36
C GLY A 70 9.32 -4.38 7.42
N TRP A 71 8.63 -5.50 7.59
CA TRP A 71 8.73 -6.63 6.66
C TRP A 71 7.37 -7.09 6.18
N LEU A 72 7.34 -7.64 4.97
CA LEU A 72 6.19 -8.30 4.37
C LEU A 72 6.56 -9.73 4.02
N GLU A 73 5.81 -10.69 4.56
CA GLU A 73 5.89 -12.10 4.22
C GLU A 73 4.77 -12.44 3.24
N ILE A 74 5.10 -13.13 2.14
CA ILE A 74 4.20 -13.42 1.04
C ILE A 74 4.08 -14.93 0.89
N THR A 75 2.85 -15.42 0.93
CA THR A 75 2.49 -16.82 0.64
C THR A 75 1.64 -16.86 -0.61
N TYR A 76 2.07 -17.64 -1.61
CA TYR A 76 1.27 -17.94 -2.80
C TYR A 76 0.36 -19.12 -2.47
N VAL A 77 -0.95 -18.91 -2.49
CA VAL A 77 -1.93 -19.97 -2.28
C VAL A 77 -2.07 -20.77 -3.57
N ASP A 78 -2.15 -20.06 -4.70
CA ASP A 78 -2.13 -20.60 -6.04
C ASP A 78 -1.61 -19.53 -7.03
N ASN A 79 -1.81 -19.75 -8.32
CA ASN A 79 -1.36 -18.83 -9.37
C ASN A 79 -2.13 -17.49 -9.38
N SER A 80 -3.37 -17.46 -8.89
CA SER A 80 -4.27 -16.29 -8.88
C SER A 80 -4.31 -15.59 -7.52
N LEU A 81 -4.02 -16.28 -6.42
CA LEU A 81 -4.22 -15.77 -5.08
C LEU A 81 -2.92 -15.78 -4.26
N ARG A 82 -2.63 -14.65 -3.62
CA ARG A 82 -1.56 -14.54 -2.61
C ARG A 82 -2.02 -13.84 -1.36
N ILE A 83 -1.42 -14.23 -0.25
CA ILE A 83 -1.63 -13.65 1.07
C ILE A 83 -0.33 -12.98 1.51
N GLY A 84 -0.40 -11.72 1.88
CA GLY A 84 0.68 -10.96 2.49
C GLY A 84 0.42 -10.73 3.98
N ARG A 85 1.45 -10.87 4.81
CA ARG A 85 1.41 -10.53 6.24
C ARG A 85 2.53 -9.57 6.58
N ASP A 86 2.21 -8.51 7.31
CA ASP A 86 3.23 -7.61 7.84
C ASP A 86 3.61 -7.90 9.31
N ASP A 87 4.61 -7.17 9.77
CA ASP A 87 5.13 -7.21 11.14
C ASP A 87 4.21 -6.57 12.19
N LYS A 88 3.14 -5.90 11.76
CA LYS A 88 2.11 -5.27 12.60
C LYS A 88 0.88 -6.14 12.78
N GLY A 89 0.84 -7.30 12.13
CA GLY A 89 -0.28 -8.23 12.17
C GLY A 89 -1.39 -7.94 11.16
N ASN A 90 -1.17 -7.03 10.21
CA ASN A 90 -2.08 -6.83 9.09
C ASN A 90 -1.95 -7.97 8.08
N MET A 91 -3.07 -8.32 7.47
CA MET A 91 -3.18 -9.34 6.43
C MET A 91 -3.75 -8.72 5.17
N PHE A 92 -3.09 -8.97 4.04
CA PHE A 92 -3.47 -8.49 2.72
C PHE A 92 -3.77 -9.68 1.81
N ILE A 93 -4.91 -9.67 1.15
CA ILE A 93 -5.27 -10.68 0.15
C ILE A 93 -5.21 -10.01 -1.21
N LEU A 94 -4.40 -10.56 -2.12
CA LEU A 94 -4.35 -10.10 -3.50
C LEU A 94 -4.79 -11.21 -4.43
N GLU A 95 -5.85 -10.92 -5.16
CA GLU A 95 -6.37 -11.72 -6.25
C GLU A 95 -5.92 -11.11 -7.58
N ARG A 96 -5.34 -11.94 -8.44
CA ARG A 96 -5.09 -11.61 -9.84
C ARG A 96 -6.36 -11.90 -10.62
N LEU A 97 -7.04 -10.85 -11.04
CA LEU A 97 -8.08 -10.96 -12.06
C LEU A 97 -7.41 -11.25 -13.40
N GLU A 98 -7.89 -12.26 -14.12
CA GLU A 98 -7.54 -12.40 -15.53
C GLU A 98 -8.15 -11.20 -16.27
N ASP A 99 -7.38 -10.55 -17.14
CA ASP A 99 -7.91 -9.48 -17.97
C ASP A 99 -9.12 -10.04 -18.75
N ASP A 100 -10.29 -9.40 -18.62
CA ASP A 100 -11.39 -9.59 -19.56
C ASP A 100 -10.83 -9.21 -20.93
N LYS A 101 -10.44 -10.21 -21.72
CA LYS A 101 -9.99 -10.00 -23.09
C LYS A 101 -11.16 -9.36 -23.86
N PRO A 102 -10.98 -8.22 -24.54
CA PRO A 102 -11.81 -7.92 -25.69
C PRO A 102 -11.60 -8.95 -26.80
#